data_AF-A0A8T4M0F1-F1
#
_entry.id   AF-A0A8T4M0F1-F1
#
_cell.length_a   1.000
_cell.length_b   1.000
_cell.length_c   1.000
_cell.angle_alpha   90.00
_cell.angle_beta   90.00
_cell.angle_gamma   90.00
#
_symmetry.space_group_name_H-M   'P 1'
#
loop_
_entity.id
_entity.type
_entity.pdbx_description
1 polymer ?
#
loop_
_entity_poly.entity_id
_entity_poly.type
_entity_poly.pdbx_seq_one_letter_code
_entity_poly.pdbx_strand_id
1 'polypeptide(L)'
;MKYFIFLFLFLLMPIALADSCSITNLGNCLPEAFFNYILDLINTPLEWLLGFVQSLLTEPVDASVYDEIWAIVVYILSMFYGLLLVYSGITFMISGYDVAKRESAKESLKNILIMIFLVQASYFIYVLILDINSALTTSVYNLIDSDFFIFSIDHFGDIASQIMFGSSYLIVLLVTIIILSIRYLILSFGVALFPIAIFFYFIEPLKGMGKSLLYFLGINIFMSFIASIILLFGSMLLET
;
A
#
# COMPACT_ATOMS: atom_id res chain seq x y z
N MET A 1 -1.08 -13.01 38.15
CA MET A 1 -0.86 -12.89 36.70
C MET A 1 0.54 -13.36 36.26
N LYS A 2 1.64 -12.90 36.89
CA LYS A 2 3.02 -13.35 36.54
C LYS A 2 3.25 -14.88 36.60
N TYR A 3 2.72 -15.56 37.62
CA TYR A 3 2.86 -17.02 37.76
C TYR A 3 2.06 -17.83 36.74
N PHE A 4 0.98 -17.27 36.21
CA PHE A 4 0.14 -17.95 35.22
C PHE A 4 0.79 -17.96 33.84
N ILE A 5 1.51 -16.88 33.49
CA ILE A 5 2.33 -16.81 32.28
C ILE A 5 3.47 -17.83 32.34
N PHE A 6 4.12 -17.97 33.50
CA PHE A 6 5.21 -18.95 33.68
C PHE A 6 4.71 -20.40 33.60
N LEU A 7 3.54 -20.68 34.19
CA LEU A 7 2.93 -22.01 34.16
C LEU A 7 2.38 -22.36 32.76
N PHE A 8 1.90 -21.37 32.00
CA PHE A 8 1.51 -21.52 30.60
C PHE A 8 2.72 -21.73 29.68
N LEU A 9 3.83 -21.00 29.89
CA LEU A 9 5.12 -21.24 29.23
C LEU A 9 5.69 -22.63 29.55
N PHE A 10 5.50 -23.12 30.78
CA PHE A 10 5.96 -24.44 31.21
C PHE A 10 5.08 -25.58 30.67
N LEU A 11 3.77 -25.34 30.48
CA LEU A 11 2.84 -26.29 29.82
C LEU A 11 3.00 -26.32 28.30
N LEU A 12 3.55 -25.26 27.70
CA LEU A 12 3.90 -25.19 26.28
C LEU A 12 5.30 -25.78 25.98
N MET A 13 6.13 -26.04 26.99
CA MET A 13 7.36 -26.81 26.77
C MET A 13 6.99 -28.20 26.21
N PRO A 14 7.60 -28.64 25.11
CA PRO A 14 6.93 -29.49 24.16
C PRO A 14 6.86 -30.94 24.64
N ILE A 15 5.64 -31.48 24.58
CA ILE A 15 5.36 -32.92 24.44
C ILE A 15 5.95 -33.47 23.11
N ALA A 16 6.47 -32.60 22.23
CA ALA A 16 7.09 -32.94 20.93
C ALA A 16 8.53 -33.50 21.00
N LEU A 17 9.14 -33.62 22.19
CA LEU A 17 10.53 -34.09 22.35
C LEU A 17 10.73 -35.61 22.18
N ALA A 18 9.67 -36.41 21.97
CA ALA A 18 9.73 -37.85 22.18
C ALA A 18 9.97 -38.71 20.92
N ASP A 19 9.72 -38.22 19.70
CA ASP A 19 9.57 -39.13 18.54
C ASP A 19 10.84 -39.41 17.73
N SER A 20 11.95 -38.69 17.92
CA SER A 20 13.16 -38.86 17.06
C SER A 20 14.52 -38.95 17.77
N CYS A 21 14.62 -38.67 19.07
CA CYS A 21 15.91 -38.72 19.77
C CYS A 21 16.21 -40.12 20.35
N SER A 22 17.21 -40.82 19.79
CA SER A 22 17.79 -42.01 20.43
C SER A 22 18.52 -41.64 21.73
N ILE A 23 18.40 -42.48 22.77
CA ILE A 23 19.07 -42.33 24.08
C ILE A 23 20.58 -42.10 23.93
N THR A 24 21.20 -42.64 22.89
CA THR A 24 22.65 -42.48 22.61
C THR A 24 23.03 -41.08 22.11
N ASN A 25 22.09 -40.31 21.56
CA ASN A 25 22.30 -38.96 21.00
C ASN A 25 21.56 -37.86 21.79
N LEU A 26 21.06 -38.17 22.98
CA LEU A 26 20.26 -37.26 23.80
C LEU A 26 20.96 -35.91 24.05
N GLY A 27 22.29 -35.93 24.24
CA GLY A 27 23.08 -34.73 24.53
C GLY A 27 23.12 -33.69 23.41
N ASN A 28 23.04 -34.12 22.14
CA ASN A 28 23.03 -33.21 20.99
C ASN A 28 21.61 -32.92 20.49
N CYS A 29 20.72 -33.92 20.59
CA CYS A 29 19.35 -33.83 20.09
C CYS A 29 18.47 -32.90 20.93
N LEU A 30 18.66 -32.89 22.26
CA LEU A 30 17.84 -32.09 23.17
C LEU A 30 18.07 -30.58 22.99
N PRO A 31 19.32 -30.07 22.90
CA PRO A 31 19.56 -28.68 22.54
C PRO A 31 18.94 -28.33 21.18
N GLU A 32 19.20 -29.11 20.13
CA GLU A 32 18.70 -28.84 18.77
C GLU A 32 17.16 -28.74 18.71
N ALA A 33 16.45 -29.69 19.33
CA ALA A 33 14.99 -29.66 19.41
C ALA A 33 14.47 -28.45 20.21
N PHE A 34 15.14 -28.08 21.30
CA PHE A 34 14.80 -26.88 22.07
C PHE A 34 15.01 -25.60 21.25
N PHE A 35 16.04 -25.55 20.41
CA PHE A 35 16.30 -24.40 19.53
C PHE A 35 15.29 -24.29 18.39
N ASN A 36 14.95 -25.40 17.74
CA ASN A 36 13.87 -25.41 16.75
C ASN A 36 12.55 -24.95 17.35
N TYR A 37 12.24 -25.36 18.59
CA TYR A 37 11.07 -24.86 19.29
C TYR A 37 11.11 -23.33 19.53
N ILE A 38 12.25 -22.76 19.94
CA ILE A 38 12.40 -21.30 20.10
C ILE A 38 12.25 -20.59 18.76
N LEU A 39 12.83 -21.13 17.69
CA LEU A 39 12.70 -20.60 16.34
C LEU A 39 11.26 -20.60 15.89
N ASP A 40 10.56 -21.73 16.02
CA ASP A 40 9.15 -21.84 15.66
C ASP A 40 8.30 -20.85 16.45
N LEU A 41 8.60 -20.66 17.74
CA LEU A 41 7.93 -19.67 18.59
C LEU A 41 8.13 -18.23 18.09
N ILE A 42 9.29 -17.90 17.51
CA ILE A 42 9.62 -16.58 16.96
C ILE A 42 9.10 -16.41 15.53
N ASN A 43 9.21 -17.45 14.70
CA ASN A 43 8.80 -17.42 13.29
C ASN A 43 7.28 -17.45 13.12
N THR A 44 6.54 -18.14 13.99
CA THR A 44 5.06 -18.18 13.93
C THR A 44 4.41 -16.78 13.91
N PRO A 45 4.70 -15.86 14.86
CA PRO A 45 4.14 -14.51 14.80
C PRO A 45 4.70 -13.70 13.62
N LEU A 46 5.91 -14.01 13.16
CA LEU A 46 6.52 -13.36 12.02
C LEU A 46 5.78 -13.68 10.73
N GLU A 47 5.47 -14.95 10.48
CA GLU A 47 4.68 -15.42 9.34
C GLU A 47 3.32 -14.73 9.30
N TRP A 48 2.65 -14.60 10.46
CA TRP A 48 1.37 -13.89 10.52
C TRP A 48 1.51 -12.40 10.15
N LEU A 49 2.53 -11.71 10.65
CA LEU A 49 2.80 -10.31 10.32
C LEU A 49 3.17 -10.13 8.85
N LEU A 50 3.99 -11.03 8.31
CA LEU A 50 4.39 -11.04 6.91
C LEU A 50 3.20 -11.28 5.98
N GLY A 51 2.32 -12.23 6.32
CA GLY A 51 1.07 -12.45 5.59
C GLY A 51 0.19 -11.21 5.59
N PHE A 52 0.16 -10.45 6.69
CA PHE A 52 -0.57 -9.19 6.75
C PHE A 52 0.07 -8.10 5.88
N VAL A 53 1.41 -7.97 5.90
CA VAL A 53 2.14 -7.07 5.00
C VAL A 53 1.91 -7.45 3.53
N GLN A 54 1.96 -8.73 3.20
CA GLN A 54 1.69 -9.25 1.87
C GLN A 54 0.29 -8.85 1.44
N SER A 55 -0.75 -9.15 2.24
CA SER A 55 -2.14 -8.75 1.95
C SER A 55 -2.24 -7.25 1.68
N LEU A 56 -1.67 -6.40 2.55
CA LEU A 56 -1.72 -4.94 2.40
C LEU A 56 -0.94 -4.40 1.19
N LEU A 57 0.06 -5.14 0.70
CA LEU A 57 0.82 -4.78 -0.51
C LEU A 57 0.12 -5.25 -1.78
N THR A 58 -0.41 -6.48 -1.79
CA THR A 58 -0.91 -7.14 -2.99
C THR A 58 -2.40 -6.93 -3.23
N GLU A 59 -3.20 -6.82 -2.17
CA GLU A 59 -4.66 -6.72 -2.30
C GLU A 59 -5.07 -5.35 -2.86
N PRO A 60 -5.93 -5.32 -3.91
CA PRO A 60 -6.44 -4.07 -4.43
C PRO A 60 -7.34 -3.40 -3.38
N VAL A 61 -7.23 -2.08 -3.29
CA VAL A 61 -8.08 -1.30 -2.37
C VAL A 61 -9.52 -1.36 -2.85
N ASP A 62 -10.43 -1.86 -2.02
CA ASP A 62 -11.84 -1.89 -2.36
C ASP A 62 -12.45 -0.48 -2.35
N ALA A 63 -12.49 0.13 -3.53
CA ALA A 63 -13.06 1.44 -3.79
C ALA A 63 -14.60 1.43 -3.81
N SER A 64 -15.24 0.25 -3.84
CA SER A 64 -16.70 0.14 -3.93
C SER A 64 -17.40 0.72 -2.70
N VAL A 65 -16.78 0.61 -1.53
CA VAL A 65 -17.31 1.16 -0.26
C VAL A 65 -17.49 2.68 -0.29
N TYR A 66 -16.81 3.39 -1.20
CA TYR A 66 -16.82 4.85 -1.30
C TYR A 66 -17.53 5.37 -2.57
N ASP A 67 -18.28 4.51 -3.27
CA ASP A 67 -19.01 4.87 -4.49
C ASP A 67 -20.08 5.96 -4.25
N GLU A 68 -20.82 5.87 -3.16
CA GLU A 68 -21.83 6.86 -2.75
C GLU A 68 -21.18 8.22 -2.48
N ILE A 69 -20.04 8.23 -1.78
CA ILE A 69 -19.30 9.47 -1.47
C ILE A 69 -18.77 10.10 -2.76
N TRP A 70 -18.23 9.29 -3.67
CA TRP A 70 -17.81 9.75 -4.99
C TRP A 70 -18.96 10.38 -5.77
N ALA A 71 -20.14 9.74 -5.80
CA ALA A 71 -21.31 10.25 -6.50
C ALA A 71 -21.77 11.60 -5.94
N ILE A 72 -21.76 11.77 -4.61
CA ILE A 72 -22.07 13.05 -3.95
C ILE A 72 -21.07 14.13 -4.36
N VAL A 73 -19.77 13.81 -4.36
CA VAL A 73 -18.72 14.77 -4.77
C VAL A 73 -18.91 15.19 -6.21
N VAL A 74 -19.12 14.25 -7.13
CA VAL A 74 -19.35 14.54 -8.56
C VAL A 74 -20.61 15.38 -8.75
N TYR A 75 -21.69 15.09 -8.00
CA TYR A 75 -22.91 15.90 -8.03
C TYR A 75 -22.65 17.35 -7.61
N ILE A 76 -21.90 17.57 -6.52
CA ILE A 76 -21.53 18.92 -6.08
C ILE A 76 -20.68 19.63 -7.15
N LEU A 77 -19.68 18.94 -7.73
CA LEU A 77 -18.85 19.50 -8.80
C LEU A 77 -19.68 19.86 -10.03
N SER A 78 -20.72 19.07 -10.35
CA SER A 78 -21.57 19.28 -11.52
C SER A 78 -22.32 20.63 -11.48
N MET A 79 -22.64 21.13 -10.30
CA MET A 79 -23.26 22.46 -10.14
C MET A 79 -22.37 23.58 -10.67
N PHE A 80 -21.05 23.43 -10.59
CA PHE A 80 -20.11 24.43 -11.08
C PHE A 80 -19.94 24.41 -12.60
N TYR A 81 -20.29 23.31 -13.29
CA TYR A 81 -20.08 23.18 -14.73
C TYR A 81 -20.87 24.20 -15.53
N GLY A 82 -22.14 24.42 -15.16
CA GLY A 82 -22.98 25.42 -15.81
C GLY A 82 -22.40 26.83 -15.68
N LEU A 83 -21.91 27.18 -14.49
CA LEU A 83 -21.30 28.49 -14.23
C LEU A 83 -20.01 28.68 -15.02
N LEU A 84 -19.16 27.65 -15.08
CA LEU A 84 -17.92 27.69 -15.88
C LEU A 84 -18.20 27.82 -17.38
N LEU A 85 -19.21 27.10 -17.91
CA LEU A 85 -19.61 27.21 -19.31
C LEU A 85 -20.16 28.60 -19.64
N VAL A 86 -21.01 29.17 -18.79
CA VAL A 86 -21.52 30.54 -18.98
C VAL A 86 -20.38 31.56 -18.94
N TYR A 87 -19.47 31.44 -17.96
CA TYR A 87 -18.31 32.30 -17.84
C TYR A 87 -17.39 32.24 -19.07
N SER A 88 -17.10 31.02 -19.54
CA SER A 88 -16.31 30.79 -20.75
C SER A 88 -17.02 31.34 -22.00
N GLY A 89 -18.34 31.14 -22.11
CA GLY A 89 -19.16 31.66 -23.21
C GLY A 89 -19.20 33.19 -23.28
N ILE A 90 -19.37 33.87 -22.14
CA ILE A 90 -19.30 35.34 -22.08
C ILE A 90 -17.91 35.83 -22.47
N THR A 91 -16.85 35.22 -21.93
CA THR A 91 -15.46 35.54 -22.27
C THR A 91 -15.20 35.37 -23.77
N PHE A 92 -15.71 34.30 -24.37
CA PHE A 92 -15.61 34.04 -25.80
C PHE A 92 -16.30 35.13 -26.64
N MET A 93 -17.53 35.54 -26.28
CA MET A 93 -18.25 36.61 -26.99
C MET A 93 -17.54 37.96 -26.93
N ILE A 94 -16.99 38.34 -25.77
CA ILE A 94 -16.31 39.63 -25.58
C ILE A 94 -14.94 39.65 -26.27
N SER A 95 -14.27 38.49 -26.35
CA SER A 95 -12.91 38.37 -26.93
C SER A 95 -12.84 38.56 -28.45
N GLY A 96 -13.95 38.86 -29.14
CA GLY A 96 -14.02 38.93 -30.60
C GLY A 96 -13.07 39.95 -31.27
N TYR A 97 -12.59 40.96 -30.54
CA TYR A 97 -11.72 42.02 -31.06
C TYR A 97 -10.23 41.68 -31.07
N ASP A 98 -9.80 40.69 -30.28
CA ASP A 98 -8.39 40.33 -30.10
C ASP A 98 -8.20 38.84 -30.38
N VAL A 99 -7.35 38.53 -31.37
CA VAL A 99 -7.09 37.15 -31.79
C VAL A 99 -6.54 36.31 -30.64
N ALA A 100 -5.66 36.88 -29.81
CA ALA A 100 -5.03 36.15 -28.71
C ALA A 100 -6.05 35.77 -27.63
N LYS A 101 -6.93 36.70 -27.24
CA LYS A 101 -7.99 36.43 -26.25
C LYS A 101 -9.01 35.43 -26.75
N ARG A 102 -9.32 35.46 -28.06
CA ARG A 102 -10.23 34.50 -28.68
C ARG A 102 -9.67 33.08 -28.66
N GLU A 103 -8.37 32.91 -28.87
CA GLU A 103 -7.72 31.60 -28.78
C GLU A 103 -7.74 31.04 -27.36
N SER A 104 -7.38 31.87 -26.36
CA SER A 104 -7.45 31.48 -24.94
C SER A 104 -8.87 31.11 -24.51
N ALA A 105 -9.90 31.85 -24.95
CA ALA A 105 -11.29 31.52 -24.64
C ALA A 105 -11.73 30.17 -25.23
N LYS A 106 -11.28 29.83 -26.46
CA LYS A 106 -11.54 28.51 -27.07
C LYS A 106 -10.85 27.39 -26.29
N GLU A 107 -9.62 27.61 -25.85
CA GLU A 107 -8.88 26.65 -25.04
C GLU A 107 -9.58 26.41 -23.69
N SER A 108 -10.04 27.48 -23.03
CA SER A 108 -10.84 27.38 -21.80
C SER A 108 -12.10 26.54 -21.99
N LEU A 109 -12.87 26.76 -23.06
CA LEU A 109 -14.07 25.97 -23.37
C LEU A 109 -13.74 24.49 -23.61
N LYS A 110 -12.67 24.20 -24.37
CA LYS A 110 -12.17 22.84 -24.60
C LYS A 110 -11.79 22.16 -23.29
N ASN A 111 -11.08 22.86 -22.41
CA ASN A 111 -10.64 22.35 -21.12
C ASN A 111 -11.82 22.03 -20.21
N ILE A 112 -12.87 22.86 -20.20
CA ILE A 112 -14.11 22.59 -19.44
C ILE A 112 -14.81 21.34 -19.97
N LEU A 113 -14.93 21.15 -21.29
CA LEU A 113 -15.56 19.96 -21.86
C LEU A 113 -14.78 18.68 -21.52
N ILE A 114 -13.45 18.71 -21.63
CA ILE A 114 -12.58 17.59 -21.25
C ILE A 114 -12.71 17.28 -19.75
N MET A 115 -12.74 18.33 -18.91
CA MET A 115 -12.91 18.20 -17.47
C MET A 115 -14.22 17.50 -17.12
N ILE A 116 -15.35 17.88 -17.73
CA ILE A 116 -16.65 17.24 -17.48
C ILE A 116 -16.56 15.74 -17.79
N PHE A 117 -16.01 15.38 -18.95
CA PHE A 117 -15.86 13.97 -19.33
C PHE A 117 -14.96 13.20 -18.34
N LEU A 118 -13.82 13.77 -17.96
CA LEU A 118 -12.87 13.13 -17.05
C LEU A 118 -13.39 13.01 -15.62
N VAL A 119 -14.15 13.98 -15.11
CA VAL A 119 -14.75 13.88 -13.78
C VAL A 119 -15.81 12.77 -13.75
N GLN A 120 -16.63 12.62 -14.81
CA GLN A 120 -17.57 11.49 -14.88
C GLN A 120 -16.86 10.14 -14.99
N ALA A 121 -15.76 10.06 -15.74
CA ALA A 121 -14.95 8.85 -15.88
C ALA A 121 -14.02 8.57 -14.68
N SER A 122 -13.96 9.48 -13.70
CA SER A 122 -12.92 9.49 -12.66
C SER A 122 -12.91 8.23 -11.81
N TYR A 123 -14.07 7.71 -11.40
CA TYR A 123 -14.18 6.47 -10.63
C TYR A 123 -13.56 5.30 -11.38
N PHE A 124 -13.97 5.10 -12.63
CA PHE A 124 -13.47 4.01 -13.46
C PHE A 124 -11.96 4.11 -13.69
N ILE A 125 -11.46 5.31 -14.00
CA ILE A 125 -10.02 5.55 -14.18
C ILE A 125 -9.26 5.23 -12.89
N TYR A 126 -9.79 5.66 -11.74
CA TYR A 126 -9.15 5.44 -10.45
C TYR A 126 -9.06 3.96 -10.08
N VAL A 127 -10.17 3.23 -10.19
CA VAL A 127 -10.22 1.77 -9.93
C VAL A 127 -9.27 1.02 -10.87
N LEU A 128 -9.29 1.35 -12.16
CA LEU A 128 -8.38 0.73 -13.14
C LEU A 128 -6.90 0.92 -12.76
N ILE A 129 -6.52 2.12 -12.30
CA ILE A 129 -5.14 2.39 -11.89
C ILE A 129 -4.78 1.60 -10.62
N LEU A 130 -5.70 1.47 -9.67
CA LEU A 130 -5.50 0.65 -8.46
C LEU A 130 -5.33 -0.83 -8.82
N ASP A 131 -6.16 -1.37 -9.70
CA ASP A 131 -6.10 -2.77 -10.14
C ASP A 131 -4.78 -3.07 -10.87
N ILE A 132 -4.37 -2.18 -11.79
CA ILE A 132 -3.07 -2.31 -12.47
C ILE A 132 -1.94 -2.31 -11.44
N ASN A 133 -1.98 -1.41 -10.45
CA ASN A 133 -0.96 -1.33 -9.43
C ASN A 133 -0.89 -2.59 -8.55
N SER A 134 -2.04 -3.12 -8.12
CA SER A 134 -2.13 -4.37 -7.36
C SER A 134 -1.60 -5.55 -8.17
N ALA A 135 -1.97 -5.66 -9.45
CA ALA A 135 -1.48 -6.70 -10.34
C ALA A 135 0.05 -6.65 -10.53
N LEU A 136 0.60 -5.45 -10.74
CA LEU A 136 2.04 -5.24 -10.84
C LEU A 136 2.76 -5.59 -9.53
N THR A 137 2.22 -5.15 -8.39
CA THR A 137 2.81 -5.41 -7.07
C THR A 137 2.81 -6.91 -6.76
N THR A 138 1.69 -7.60 -7.00
CA THR A 138 1.57 -9.05 -6.83
C THR A 138 2.55 -9.80 -7.73
N SER A 139 2.69 -9.38 -8.98
CA SER A 139 3.62 -10.00 -9.94
C SER A 139 5.06 -9.90 -9.47
N VAL A 140 5.48 -8.75 -8.93
CA VAL A 140 6.84 -8.57 -8.40
C VAL A 140 7.02 -9.32 -7.09
N TYR A 141 6.04 -9.27 -6.19
CA TYR A 141 6.11 -9.92 -4.88
C TYR A 141 6.24 -11.45 -5.01
N ASN A 142 5.52 -12.08 -5.95
CA ASN A 142 5.60 -13.53 -6.18
C ASN A 142 6.94 -14.01 -6.75
N LEU A 143 7.85 -13.10 -7.12
CA LEU A 143 9.22 -13.45 -7.52
C LEU A 143 10.18 -13.52 -6.31
N ILE A 144 9.75 -13.05 -5.14
CA ILE A 144 10.54 -13.09 -3.90
C ILE A 144 10.34 -14.47 -3.27
N ASP A 145 11.44 -15.13 -2.92
CA ASP A 145 11.40 -16.40 -2.18
C ASP A 145 10.69 -16.20 -0.83
N SER A 146 9.78 -17.11 -0.48
CA SER A 146 9.08 -17.10 0.81
C SER A 146 10.05 -17.23 1.98
N ASP A 147 11.17 -17.94 1.77
CA ASP A 147 12.15 -18.21 2.82
C ASP A 147 13.01 -16.97 3.15
N PHE A 148 13.02 -15.96 2.28
CA PHE A 148 13.77 -14.70 2.49
C PHE A 148 13.39 -13.98 3.79
N PHE A 149 12.13 -14.13 4.23
CA PHE A 149 11.61 -13.41 5.39
C PHE A 149 11.68 -14.20 6.70
N ILE A 150 12.06 -15.48 6.65
CA ILE A 150 12.09 -16.38 7.81
C ILE A 150 13.52 -16.47 8.34
N PHE A 151 13.70 -16.52 9.66
CA PHE A 151 15.02 -16.71 10.26
C PHE A 151 15.42 -18.19 10.18
N SER A 152 16.52 -18.47 9.47
CA SER A 152 17.25 -19.74 9.51
C SER A 152 18.45 -19.65 10.46
N ILE A 153 18.75 -20.75 11.17
CA ILE A 153 19.96 -20.85 12.02
C ILE A 153 20.92 -21.82 11.38
N ASP A 154 22.06 -21.31 10.93
CA ASP A 154 23.14 -22.15 10.43
C ASP A 154 24.09 -22.58 11.58
N HIS A 155 24.28 -21.75 12.62
CA HIS A 155 25.24 -22.00 13.71
C HIS A 155 24.74 -21.58 15.11
N PHE A 156 24.96 -22.44 16.12
CA PHE A 156 24.57 -22.21 17.52
C PHE A 156 25.26 -21.00 18.21
N GLY A 157 26.34 -20.48 17.64
CA GLY A 157 27.09 -19.35 18.20
C GLY A 157 26.37 -18.00 18.06
N ASP A 158 25.48 -17.87 17.07
CA ASP A 158 24.91 -16.59 16.66
C ASP A 158 23.48 -16.36 17.18
N ILE A 159 23.02 -17.18 18.13
CA ILE A 159 21.64 -17.12 18.64
C ILE A 159 21.35 -15.77 19.32
N ALA A 160 22.30 -15.24 20.09
CA ALA A 160 22.11 -13.98 20.78
C ALA A 160 21.99 -12.80 19.80
N SER A 161 22.77 -12.81 18.70
CA SER A 161 22.69 -11.78 17.68
C SER A 161 21.40 -11.91 16.86
N GLN A 162 20.98 -13.13 16.52
CA GLN A 162 19.71 -13.38 15.82
C GLN A 162 18.49 -12.93 16.63
N ILE A 163 18.43 -13.21 17.94
CA ILE A 163 17.33 -12.73 18.78
C ILE A 163 17.33 -11.19 18.82
N MET A 164 18.50 -10.56 18.92
CA MET A 164 18.62 -9.10 18.92
C MET A 164 18.12 -8.50 17.60
N PHE A 165 18.57 -9.02 16.45
CA PHE A 165 18.13 -8.56 15.14
C PHE A 165 16.66 -8.89 14.84
N GLY A 166 16.18 -10.06 15.27
CA GLY A 166 14.78 -10.47 15.13
C GLY A 166 13.82 -9.56 15.87
N SER A 167 14.19 -9.10 17.07
CA SER A 167 13.38 -8.11 17.80
C SER A 167 13.28 -6.76 17.08
N SER A 168 14.39 -6.29 16.50
CA SER A 168 14.42 -5.07 15.69
C SER A 168 13.57 -5.23 14.42
N TYR A 169 13.70 -6.38 13.75
CA TYR A 169 12.94 -6.70 12.56
C TYR A 169 11.43 -6.74 12.81
N LEU A 170 10.99 -7.34 13.92
CA LEU A 170 9.58 -7.33 14.35
C LEU A 170 9.04 -5.91 14.54
N ILE A 171 9.83 -5.02 15.14
CA ILE A 171 9.44 -3.61 15.31
C ILE A 171 9.29 -2.93 13.95
N VAL A 172 10.22 -3.15 13.04
CA VAL A 172 10.17 -2.59 11.68
C VAL A 172 8.92 -3.10 10.95
N LEU A 173 8.64 -4.41 10.98
CA LEU A 173 7.43 -4.98 10.37
C LEU A 173 6.15 -4.37 10.93
N LEU A 174 6.06 -4.19 12.25
CA LEU A 174 4.90 -3.58 12.89
C LEU A 174 4.70 -2.13 12.41
N VAL A 175 5.78 -1.35 12.36
CA VAL A 175 5.74 0.03 11.82
C VAL A 175 5.31 0.02 10.35
N THR A 176 5.83 -0.91 9.55
CA THR A 176 5.44 -1.08 8.14
C THR A 176 3.95 -1.38 7.99
N ILE A 177 3.40 -2.27 8.81
CA ILE A 177 1.96 -2.57 8.83
C ILE A 177 1.14 -1.30 9.09
N ILE A 178 1.52 -0.51 10.08
CA ILE A 178 0.81 0.75 10.40
C ILE A 178 0.87 1.71 9.22
N ILE A 179 2.04 1.90 8.60
CA ILE A 179 2.21 2.78 7.44
C ILE A 179 1.36 2.30 6.25
N LEU A 180 1.37 1.00 5.95
CA LEU A 180 0.58 0.41 4.87
C LEU A 180 -0.92 0.51 5.14
N SER A 181 -1.35 0.36 6.39
CA SER A 181 -2.75 0.52 6.80
C SER A 181 -3.22 1.96 6.62
N ILE A 182 -2.40 2.95 7.00
CA ILE A 182 -2.70 4.36 6.77
C ILE A 182 -2.77 4.65 5.26
N ARG A 183 -1.82 4.12 4.47
CA ARG A 183 -1.86 4.23 3.01
C ARG A 183 -3.17 3.68 2.45
N TYR A 184 -3.58 2.49 2.89
CA TYR A 184 -4.83 1.87 2.44
C TYR A 184 -6.01 2.82 2.67
N LEU A 185 -6.14 3.40 3.87
CA LEU A 185 -7.18 4.38 4.19
C LEU A 185 -7.12 5.64 3.31
N ILE A 186 -5.91 6.16 3.05
CA ILE A 186 -5.72 7.32 2.17
C ILE A 186 -6.17 7.00 0.74
N LEU A 187 -5.88 5.81 0.23
CA LEU A 187 -6.30 5.38 -1.10
C LEU A 187 -7.81 5.13 -1.20
N SER A 188 -8.42 4.54 -0.16
CA SER A 188 -9.88 4.39 -0.11
C SER A 188 -10.58 5.76 -0.14
N PHE A 189 -10.09 6.74 0.62
CA PHE A 189 -10.59 8.11 0.57
C PHE A 189 -10.21 8.84 -0.74
N GLY A 190 -9.13 8.40 -1.39
CA GLY A 190 -8.64 8.91 -2.66
C GLY A 190 -9.68 8.86 -3.78
N VAL A 191 -10.62 7.91 -3.74
CA VAL A 191 -11.75 7.80 -4.69
C VAL A 191 -12.57 9.09 -4.73
N ALA A 192 -12.83 9.70 -3.58
CA ALA A 192 -13.57 10.96 -3.47
C ALA A 192 -12.70 12.18 -3.82
N LEU A 193 -11.41 12.13 -3.51
CA LEU A 193 -10.47 13.22 -3.81
C LEU A 193 -10.09 13.31 -5.29
N PHE A 194 -10.09 12.18 -6.00
CA PHE A 194 -9.66 12.11 -7.40
C PHE A 194 -10.48 12.99 -8.37
N PRO A 195 -11.84 12.98 -8.37
CA PRO A 195 -12.62 13.91 -9.19
C PRO A 195 -12.37 15.39 -8.83
N ILE A 196 -12.13 15.70 -7.56
CA ILE A 196 -11.78 17.05 -7.11
C ILE A 196 -10.42 17.47 -7.67
N ALA A 197 -9.45 16.56 -7.66
CA ALA A 197 -8.12 16.76 -8.23
C ALA A 197 -8.21 17.13 -9.72
N ILE A 198 -8.99 16.36 -10.48
CA ILE A 198 -9.23 16.58 -11.91
C ILE A 198 -9.91 17.93 -12.12
N PHE A 199 -10.96 18.23 -11.36
CA PHE A 199 -11.67 19.50 -11.46
C PHE A 199 -10.75 20.71 -11.23
N PHE A 200 -9.95 20.68 -10.16
CA PHE A 200 -9.00 21.76 -9.87
C PHE A 200 -7.88 21.84 -10.89
N TYR A 201 -7.46 20.73 -11.51
CA TYR A 201 -6.41 20.73 -12.53
C TYR A 201 -6.78 21.56 -13.77
N PHE A 202 -8.05 21.58 -14.17
CA PHE A 202 -8.52 22.30 -15.36
C PHE A 202 -8.90 23.77 -15.11
N ILE A 203 -8.99 24.21 -13.86
CA ILE A 203 -9.34 25.59 -13.50
C ILE A 203 -8.07 26.39 -13.25
N GLU A 204 -7.78 27.41 -14.07
CA GLU A 204 -6.54 28.19 -14.03
C GLU A 204 -6.09 28.64 -12.62
N PRO A 205 -6.92 29.31 -11.79
CA PRO A 205 -6.49 29.73 -10.46
C PRO A 205 -6.22 28.58 -9.48
N LEU A 206 -6.75 27.38 -9.74
CA LEU A 206 -6.66 26.21 -8.85
C LEU A 206 -5.76 25.09 -9.40
N LYS A 207 -5.21 25.27 -10.61
CA LYS A 207 -4.41 24.27 -11.32
C LYS A 207 -3.24 23.73 -10.50
N GLY A 208 -2.60 24.59 -9.72
CA GLY A 208 -1.50 24.20 -8.83
C GLY A 208 -1.94 23.19 -7.76
N MET A 209 -3.12 23.40 -7.15
CA MET A 209 -3.68 22.49 -6.15
C MET A 209 -4.08 21.15 -6.78
N GLY A 210 -4.78 21.18 -7.91
CA GLY A 210 -5.17 19.96 -8.63
C GLY A 210 -3.97 19.11 -9.03
N LYS A 211 -2.90 19.74 -9.53
CA LYS A 211 -1.64 19.06 -9.87
C LYS A 211 -0.98 18.41 -8.65
N SER A 212 -0.92 19.13 -7.52
CA SER A 212 -0.36 18.61 -6.27
C SER A 212 -1.14 17.39 -5.78
N LEU A 213 -2.48 17.45 -5.81
CA LEU A 213 -3.34 16.38 -5.34
C LEU A 213 -3.26 15.14 -6.25
N LEU A 214 -3.21 15.32 -7.57
CA LEU A 214 -2.98 14.23 -8.52
C LEU A 214 -1.63 13.54 -8.31
N TYR A 215 -0.55 14.30 -8.05
CA TYR A 215 0.74 13.72 -7.74
C TYR A 215 0.76 12.99 -6.40
N PHE A 216 0.14 13.57 -5.37
CA PHE A 216 0.02 12.92 -4.08
C PHE A 216 -0.69 11.57 -4.20
N LEU A 217 -1.85 11.52 -4.88
CA LEU A 217 -2.55 10.26 -5.11
C LEU A 217 -1.72 9.29 -5.96
N GLY A 218 -1.13 9.76 -7.06
CA GLY A 218 -0.30 8.92 -7.93
C GLY A 218 0.88 8.27 -7.19
N ILE A 219 1.62 9.05 -6.39
CA ILE A 219 2.74 8.53 -5.58
C ILE A 219 2.24 7.49 -4.58
N ASN A 220 1.15 7.76 -3.86
CA ASN A 220 0.61 6.81 -2.89
C ASN A 220 0.13 5.51 -3.54
N ILE A 221 -0.46 5.57 -4.74
CA ILE A 221 -0.85 4.37 -5.48
C ILE A 221 0.40 3.55 -5.82
N PHE A 222 1.39 4.16 -6.47
CA PHE A 222 2.58 3.43 -6.94
C PHE A 222 3.60 3.05 -5.86
N MET A 223 3.44 3.51 -4.62
CA MET A 223 4.38 3.25 -3.53
C MET A 223 4.53 1.76 -3.20
N SER A 224 3.46 0.95 -3.22
CA SER A 224 3.54 -0.50 -2.95
C SER A 224 4.37 -1.24 -4.00
N PHE A 225 4.16 -0.88 -5.27
CA PHE A 225 4.92 -1.44 -6.37
C PHE A 225 6.41 -1.11 -6.24
N ILE A 226 6.76 0.15 -5.96
CA ILE A 226 8.15 0.56 -5.74
C ILE A 226 8.75 -0.20 -4.54
N ALA A 227 8.00 -0.34 -3.45
CA ALA A 227 8.45 -1.10 -2.28
C ALA A 227 8.70 -2.59 -2.62
N SER A 228 7.82 -3.22 -3.42
CA SER A 228 8.02 -4.61 -3.85
C SER A 228 9.28 -4.79 -4.71
N ILE A 229 9.62 -3.82 -5.56
CA ILE A 229 10.88 -3.83 -6.33
C ILE A 229 12.09 -3.74 -5.40
N ILE A 230 12.03 -2.86 -4.41
CA ILE A 230 13.12 -2.71 -3.42
C ILE A 230 13.32 -4.02 -2.65
N LEU A 231 12.23 -4.68 -2.24
CA LEU A 231 12.29 -5.97 -1.57
C LEU A 231 12.88 -7.06 -2.47
N LEU A 232 12.46 -7.13 -3.73
CA LEU A 232 13.02 -8.08 -4.71
C LEU A 232 14.52 -7.85 -4.93
N PHE A 233 14.95 -6.60 -5.04
CA PHE A 233 16.38 -6.30 -5.15
C PHE A 233 17.14 -6.72 -3.89
N GLY A 234 16.53 -6.52 -2.72
CA GLY A 234 17.09 -6.97 -1.44
C GLY A 234 17.24 -8.49 -1.36
N SER A 235 16.26 -9.26 -1.86
CA SER A 235 16.34 -10.72 -1.86
C SER A 235 17.45 -11.23 -2.78
N MET A 236 17.56 -10.67 -3.98
CA MET A 236 18.61 -11.04 -4.94
C MET A 236 20.03 -10.73 -4.44
N LEU A 237 20.21 -9.72 -3.59
CA LEU A 237 21.53 -9.38 -3.02
C LEU A 237 22.00 -10.35 -1.94
N LEU A 238 21.09 -11.05 -1.26
CA LEU A 238 21.46 -12.03 -0.23
C LEU A 238 21.76 -13.41 -0.81
N GLU A 239 21.27 -13.71 -2.02
CA GLU A 239 21.55 -14.96 -2.73
C GLU A 239 22.96 -15.02 -3.35
N THR A 240 23.64 -13.87 -3.53
CA THR A 240 24.99 -13.76 -4.13
C THR A 240 26.10 -13.73 -3.11
#